data_AF-A0A3A8MVA3-F1
#
_entry.id   AF-A0A3A8MVA3-F1
#
_cell.length_a   1.000
_cell.length_b   1.000
_cell.length_c   1.000
_cell.angle_alpha   90.00
_cell.angle_beta   90.00
_cell.angle_gamma   90.00
#
_symmetry.space_group_name_H-M   'P 1'
#
loop_
_entity.id
_entity.type
_entity.pdbx_description
1 polymer ?
#
loop_
_entity_poly.entity_id
_entity_poly.type
_entity_poly.pdbx_seq_one_letter_code
_entity_poly.pdbx_strand_id
1 'polypeptide(L)'
;MRRGYLHVTRFPVQRKVIESPPLAGQPLALVEEVRGQRRVAFASTSALKAGVRPGMTLTAATALEPELRHFPYRPQDETQALTALGESLLGLCPGFQRDAPEGLWFDAGAARLVGGEPELGARVLEVCAEQGYR
;
A
#
# COMPACT_ATOMS: atom_id res chain seq x y z
N MET A 1 -18.96 -9.17 -16.82
CA MET A 1 -18.76 -8.55 -15.50
C MET A 1 -17.73 -7.45 -15.67
N ARG A 2 -18.03 -6.19 -15.35
CA ARG A 2 -17.07 -5.08 -15.42
C ARG A 2 -16.32 -5.02 -14.10
N ARG A 3 -14.99 -4.92 -14.13
CA ARG A 3 -14.14 -4.91 -12.94
C ARG A 3 -13.14 -3.77 -13.04
N GLY A 4 -12.90 -3.10 -11.93
CA GLY A 4 -11.78 -2.20 -11.74
C GLY A 4 -10.70 -2.85 -10.88
N TYR A 5 -9.46 -2.42 -11.07
CA TYR A 5 -8.35 -2.75 -10.19
C TYR A 5 -7.79 -1.47 -9.60
N LEU A 6 -7.69 -1.44 -8.28
CA LEU A 6 -7.05 -0.38 -7.52
C LEU A 6 -5.67 -0.87 -7.10
N HIS A 7 -4.63 -0.26 -7.66
CA HIS A 7 -3.25 -0.45 -7.24
C HIS A 7 -2.79 0.74 -6.41
N VAL A 8 -2.23 0.48 -5.22
CA VAL A 8 -1.64 1.51 -4.37
C VAL A 8 -0.14 1.25 -4.28
N THR A 9 0.64 2.08 -4.94
CA THR A 9 2.09 1.88 -5.05
C THR A 9 2.77 1.94 -3.68
N ARG A 10 3.45 0.86 -3.28
CA ARG A 10 4.08 0.73 -1.95
C ARG A 10 3.07 0.83 -0.81
N PHE A 11 1.89 0.23 -0.98
CA PHE A 11 0.81 0.26 0.01
C PHE A 11 1.27 -0.01 1.45
N PRO A 12 2.11 -1.02 1.75
CA PRO A 12 2.55 -1.25 3.14
C PRO A 12 3.33 -0.09 3.75
N VAL A 13 4.14 0.61 2.93
CA VAL A 13 4.86 1.82 3.37
C VAL A 13 3.89 2.96 3.60
N GLN A 14 2.92 3.17 2.69
CA GLN A 14 1.92 4.21 2.85
C GLN A 14 1.09 4.00 4.11
N ARG A 15 0.60 2.77 4.35
CA ARG A 15 -0.09 2.38 5.60
C ARG A 15 0.77 2.75 6.82
N LYS A 16 2.06 2.40 6.78
CA LYS A 16 2.96 2.69 7.91
C LYS A 16 3.13 4.18 8.18
N VAL A 17 3.13 5.00 7.13
CA VAL A 17 3.16 6.47 7.24
C VAL A 17 1.84 7.02 7.77
N ILE A 18 0.69 6.47 7.34
CA ILE A 18 -0.64 6.85 7.84
C ILE A 18 -0.75 6.55 9.35
N GLU A 19 -0.28 5.39 9.80
CA GLU A 19 -0.23 5.02 11.22
C GLU A 19 0.74 5.87 12.05
N SER A 20 1.75 6.46 11.40
CA SER A 20 2.80 7.21 12.07
C SER A 20 3.26 8.37 11.20
N PRO A 21 2.49 9.48 11.17
CA PRO A 21 2.75 10.63 10.30
C PRO A 21 4.18 11.21 10.34
N PRO A 22 4.92 11.19 11.48
CA PRO A 22 6.32 11.63 11.51
C PRO A 22 7.28 10.83 10.60
N LEU A 23 6.84 9.69 10.04
CA LEU A 23 7.60 8.93 9.04
C LEU A 23 7.51 9.50 7.63
N ALA A 24 6.61 10.45 7.38
CA ALA A 24 6.45 11.05 6.05
C ALA A 24 7.78 11.65 5.56
N GLY A 25 8.22 11.21 4.37
CA GLY A 25 9.48 11.64 3.75
C GLY A 25 10.75 11.00 4.32
N GLN A 26 10.69 10.33 5.47
CA GLN A 26 11.86 9.71 6.11
C GLN A 26 12.23 8.38 5.44
N PRO A 27 13.53 8.01 5.37
CA PRO A 27 13.93 6.71 4.88
C PRO A 27 13.45 5.61 5.83
N LEU A 28 12.50 4.80 5.36
CA LEU A 28 12.04 3.62 6.07
C LEU A 28 11.95 2.36 5.18
N ALA A 29 12.05 1.21 5.83
CA ALA A 29 11.82 -0.11 5.26
C ALA A 29 10.92 -0.97 6.16
N LEU A 30 10.06 -1.79 5.54
CA LEU A 30 9.43 -2.92 6.20
C LEU A 30 10.27 -4.17 5.96
N VAL A 31 10.45 -4.97 7.00
CA VAL A 31 11.43 -6.06 7.04
C VAL A 31 10.73 -7.35 7.45
N GLU A 32 11.01 -8.40 6.71
CA GLU A 32 10.55 -9.76 7.00
C GLU A 32 11.73 -10.67 7.32
N GLU A 33 11.44 -11.82 7.95
CA GLU A 33 12.44 -12.85 8.19
C GLU A 33 12.34 -13.94 7.12
N VAL A 34 13.41 -14.12 6.34
CA VAL A 34 13.50 -15.13 5.28
C VAL A 34 14.70 -16.01 5.57
N ARG A 35 14.46 -17.30 5.86
CA ARG A 35 15.51 -18.29 6.16
C ARG A 35 16.48 -17.82 7.25
N GLY A 36 15.95 -17.26 8.35
CA GLY A 36 16.74 -16.77 9.48
C GLY A 36 17.46 -15.43 9.24
N GLN A 37 17.18 -14.74 8.13
CA GLN A 37 17.77 -13.44 7.83
C GLN A 37 16.69 -12.36 7.70
N ARG A 38 16.91 -11.22 8.35
CA ARG A 38 16.07 -10.03 8.20
C ARG A 38 16.33 -9.36 6.85
N ARG A 39 15.30 -9.27 6.01
CA ARG A 39 15.38 -8.72 4.65
C ARG A 39 14.30 -7.67 4.42
N VAL A 40 14.64 -6.67 3.61
CA VAL A 40 13.71 -5.61 3.19
C VAL A 40 12.62 -6.24 2.34
N ALA A 41 11.36 -6.15 2.78
CA ALA A 41 10.18 -6.51 2.00
C ALA A 41 9.71 -5.31 1.17
N PHE A 42 9.56 -4.16 1.81
CA PHE A 42 9.13 -2.90 1.18
C PHE A 42 10.00 -1.74 1.64
N ALA A 43 10.17 -0.73 0.78
CA ALA A 43 10.99 0.44 1.07
C ALA A 43 10.30 1.73 0.62
N SER A 44 10.46 2.79 1.41
CA SER A 44 10.02 4.15 1.08
C SER A 44 10.74 4.74 -0.11
N THR A 45 10.15 5.76 -0.72
CA THR A 45 10.76 6.50 -1.84
C THR A 45 12.14 7.04 -1.49
N SER A 46 12.33 7.60 -0.28
CA SER A 46 13.63 8.10 0.20
C SER A 46 14.64 6.97 0.37
N ALA A 47 14.26 5.85 0.98
CA ALA A 47 15.15 4.67 1.08
C ALA A 47 15.51 4.10 -0.31
N LEU A 48 14.56 4.03 -1.25
CA LEU A 48 14.82 3.62 -2.63
C LEU A 48 15.79 4.58 -3.33
N LYS A 49 15.69 5.88 -3.10
CA LYS A 49 16.64 6.87 -3.64
C LYS A 49 18.05 6.69 -3.06
N ALA A 50 18.17 6.31 -1.79
CA ALA A 50 19.45 5.98 -1.14
C ALA A 50 20.04 4.62 -1.59
N GLY A 51 19.35 3.87 -2.44
CA GLY A 51 19.84 2.61 -3.00
C GLY A 51 19.32 1.36 -2.30
N VAL A 52 18.55 1.48 -1.22
CA VAL A 52 17.89 0.34 -0.57
C VAL A 52 16.94 -0.34 -1.55
N ARG A 53 16.90 -1.67 -1.60
CA ARG A 53 16.01 -2.46 -2.47
C ARG A 53 15.33 -3.59 -1.70
N PRO A 54 14.10 -3.99 -2.07
CA PRO A 54 13.52 -5.25 -1.62
C PRO A 54 14.47 -6.43 -1.86
N GLY A 55 14.48 -7.39 -0.93
CA GLY A 55 15.37 -8.54 -0.93
C GLY A 55 16.76 -8.28 -0.32
N MET A 56 17.21 -7.03 -0.14
CA MET A 56 18.45 -6.74 0.58
C MET A 56 18.37 -7.19 2.04
N THR A 57 19.50 -7.62 2.60
CA THR A 57 19.58 -7.83 4.06
C THR A 57 19.42 -6.49 4.76
N LEU A 58 18.84 -6.50 5.97
CA LEU A 58 18.74 -5.28 6.77
C LEU A 58 20.12 -4.64 6.99
N THR A 59 21.15 -5.45 7.23
CA THR A 59 22.53 -4.97 7.36
C THR A 59 23.02 -4.21 6.11
N ALA A 60 22.78 -4.74 4.91
CA ALA A 60 23.17 -4.07 3.67
C ALA A 60 22.35 -2.79 3.44
N ALA A 61 21.05 -2.83 3.75
CA ALA A 61 20.18 -1.66 3.63
C ALA A 61 20.60 -0.52 4.57
N THR A 62 20.90 -0.82 5.84
CA THR A 62 21.38 0.17 6.82
C THR A 62 22.80 0.66 6.53
N ALA A 63 23.62 -0.12 5.82
CA ALA A 63 24.92 0.35 5.34
C ALA A 63 24.80 1.41 4.22
N LEU A 64 23.75 1.32 3.39
CA LEU A 64 23.45 2.30 2.34
C LEU A 64 22.80 3.57 2.90
N GLU A 65 21.95 3.43 3.91
CA GLU A 65 21.21 4.52 4.55
C GLU A 65 21.28 4.38 6.08
N PRO A 66 22.25 5.03 6.74
CA PRO A 66 22.43 4.93 8.19
C PRO A 66 21.23 5.40 9.02
N GLU A 67 20.39 6.31 8.49
CA GLU A 67 19.17 6.80 9.15
C GLU A 67 17.94 5.92 8.86
N LEU A 68 18.13 4.77 8.17
CA LEU A 68 17.04 3.88 7.76
C LEU A 68 16.26 3.34 8.97
N ARG A 69 15.02 3.83 9.11
CA ARG A 69 14.06 3.29 10.07
C ARG A 69 13.52 1.96 9.55
N HIS A 70 13.42 0.96 10.40
CA HIS A 70 12.95 -0.36 9.99
C HIS A 70 11.87 -0.88 10.92
N PHE A 71 10.85 -1.51 10.34
CA PHE A 71 9.69 -2.04 11.05
C PHE A 71 9.38 -3.46 10.56
N PRO A 72 8.74 -4.32 11.36
CA PRO A 72 8.33 -5.63 10.89
C PRO A 72 7.28 -5.51 9.78
N TYR A 73 7.45 -6.27 8.70
CA TYR A 73 6.42 -6.52 7.71
C TYR A 73 5.51 -7.65 8.19
N ARG A 74 4.19 -7.41 8.18
CA ARG A 74 3.17 -8.40 8.57
C ARG A 74 2.09 -8.43 7.48
N PRO A 75 2.01 -9.49 6.66
CA PRO A 75 1.01 -9.60 5.60
C PRO A 75 -0.44 -9.41 6.08
N GLN A 76 -0.72 -9.74 7.34
CA GLN A 76 -2.04 -9.59 7.97
C GLN A 76 -2.43 -8.12 8.14
N ASP A 77 -1.49 -7.24 8.49
CA ASP A 77 -1.74 -5.80 8.63
C ASP A 77 -2.18 -5.23 7.26
N GLU A 78 -1.55 -5.68 6.18
CA GLU A 78 -1.87 -5.21 4.83
C GLU A 78 -3.20 -5.77 4.34
N THR A 79 -3.47 -7.03 4.67
CA THR A 79 -4.76 -7.67 4.39
C THR A 79 -5.90 -6.95 5.10
N GLN A 80 -5.70 -6.52 6.35
CA GLN A 80 -6.70 -5.78 7.12
C GLN A 80 -6.90 -4.36 6.57
N ALA A 81 -5.82 -3.66 6.25
CA ALA A 81 -5.90 -2.32 5.67
C ALA A 81 -6.58 -2.33 4.29
N LEU A 82 -6.31 -3.34 3.44
CA LEU A 82 -7.02 -3.52 2.17
C LEU A 82 -8.50 -3.90 2.35
N THR A 83 -8.84 -4.64 3.41
CA THR A 83 -10.25 -4.86 3.77
C THR A 83 -10.94 -3.53 4.06
N ALA A 84 -10.36 -2.69 4.94
CA ALA A 84 -10.95 -1.41 5.32
C ALA A 84 -11.06 -0.44 4.14
N LEU A 85 -10.04 -0.41 3.27
CA LEU A 85 -10.08 0.37 2.03
C LEU A 85 -11.20 -0.12 1.10
N GLY A 86 -11.33 -1.44 0.91
CA GLY A 86 -12.40 -2.03 0.10
C GLY A 86 -13.80 -1.80 0.67
N GLU A 87 -13.97 -1.88 1.99
CA GLU A 87 -15.24 -1.56 2.67
C GLU A 87 -15.66 -0.11 2.45
N SER A 88 -14.68 0.80 2.41
CA SER A 88 -14.93 2.22 2.11
C SER A 88 -15.44 2.45 0.68
N LEU A 89 -15.16 1.52 -0.25
CA LEU A 89 -15.65 1.59 -1.62
C LEU A 89 -17.07 1.03 -1.80
N LEU A 90 -17.67 0.38 -0.79
CA LEU A 90 -19.00 -0.24 -0.92
C LEU A 90 -20.14 0.74 -1.23
N GLY A 91 -19.94 2.05 -0.99
CA GLY A 91 -20.86 3.10 -1.44
C GLY A 91 -20.83 3.35 -2.96
N LEU A 92 -19.78 2.90 -3.64
CA LEU A 92 -19.52 3.12 -5.07
C LEU A 92 -19.61 1.82 -5.88
N CYS A 93 -19.16 0.70 -5.30
CA CYS A 93 -19.10 -0.61 -5.95
C CYS A 93 -19.87 -1.69 -5.16
N PRO A 94 -20.63 -2.58 -5.82
CA PRO A 94 -21.37 -3.66 -5.14
C PRO A 94 -20.52 -4.69 -4.39
N GLY A 95 -19.21 -4.73 -4.64
CA GLY A 95 -18.31 -5.66 -3.96
C GLY A 95 -16.85 -5.47 -4.38
N PHE A 96 -15.96 -6.07 -3.58
CA PHE A 96 -14.52 -6.02 -3.80
C PHE A 96 -13.85 -7.36 -3.44
N GLN A 97 -12.64 -7.55 -3.93
CA GLN A 97 -11.76 -8.68 -3.60
C GLN A 97 -10.34 -8.17 -3.41
N ARG A 98 -9.75 -8.44 -2.25
CA ARG A 98 -8.37 -8.05 -1.94
C ARG A 98 -7.39 -8.79 -2.85
N ASP A 99 -6.36 -8.08 -3.29
CA ASP A 99 -5.20 -8.59 -4.00
C ASP A 99 -3.93 -8.12 -3.28
N ALA A 100 -3.75 -8.65 -2.06
CA ALA A 100 -2.69 -8.22 -1.17
C ALA A 100 -1.30 -8.52 -1.77
N PRO A 101 -0.30 -7.66 -1.54
CA PRO A 101 -0.28 -6.59 -0.53
C PRO A 101 -0.56 -5.17 -1.07
N GLU A 102 -0.69 -4.97 -2.38
CA GLU A 102 -0.68 -3.62 -2.98
C GLU A 102 -1.94 -3.26 -3.78
N GLY A 103 -3.01 -4.04 -3.67
CA GLY A 103 -4.23 -3.69 -4.38
C GLY A 103 -5.46 -4.49 -4.03
N LEU A 104 -6.52 -4.18 -4.75
CA LEU A 104 -7.79 -4.88 -4.72
C LEU A 104 -8.52 -4.75 -6.05
N TRP A 105 -9.34 -5.74 -6.34
CA TRP A 105 -10.36 -5.69 -7.38
C TRP A 105 -11.67 -5.13 -6.81
N PHE A 106 -12.42 -4.41 -7.62
CA PHE A 106 -13.78 -3.98 -7.28
C PHE A 106 -14.74 -4.12 -8.46
N ASP A 107 -16.03 -4.31 -8.16
CA ASP A 107 -17.08 -4.45 -9.17
C ASP A 107 -17.43 -3.07 -9.76
N ALA A 108 -17.25 -2.91 -11.06
CA ALA A 108 -17.55 -1.68 -11.79
C ALA A 108 -18.92 -1.71 -12.50
N GLY A 109 -19.75 -2.72 -12.23
CA GLY A 109 -21.08 -2.89 -12.81
C GLY A 109 -22.06 -1.76 -12.47
N ALA A 110 -21.86 -1.11 -11.31
CA ALA A 110 -22.67 0.02 -10.86
C ALA A 110 -22.22 1.38 -11.42
N ALA A 111 -21.20 1.44 -12.28
CA ALA A 111 -20.60 2.71 -12.74
C ALA A 111 -21.60 3.73 -13.29
N ARG A 112 -22.69 3.28 -13.94
CA ARG A 112 -23.74 4.20 -14.45
C ARG A 112 -24.49 4.97 -13.37
N LEU A 113 -24.53 4.48 -12.14
CA LEU A 113 -25.17 5.17 -11.00
C LEU A 113 -24.33 6.36 -10.50
N VAL A 114 -23.06 6.39 -10.86
CA VAL A 114 -22.10 7.43 -10.48
C VAL A 114 -21.54 8.14 -11.70
N GLY A 115 -22.27 8.24 -12.82
CA GLY A 115 -21.83 9.03 -13.98
C GLY A 115 -20.92 8.30 -14.99
N GLY A 116 -20.72 6.99 -14.85
CA GLY A 116 -19.94 6.16 -15.78
C GLY A 116 -18.60 5.70 -15.19
N GLU A 117 -17.84 4.91 -15.96
CA GLU A 117 -16.56 4.36 -15.49
C GLU A 117 -15.49 5.41 -15.16
N PRO A 118 -15.33 6.50 -15.95
CA PRO A 118 -14.35 7.54 -15.61
C PRO A 118 -14.66 8.20 -14.26
N GLU A 119 -15.92 8.53 -14.00
CA GLU A 119 -16.34 9.14 -12.74
C GLU A 119 -16.23 8.13 -11.58
N LEU A 120 -16.60 6.86 -11.78
CA LEU A 120 -16.35 5.81 -10.78
C LEU A 120 -14.86 5.73 -10.41
N GLY A 121 -13.97 5.75 -11.40
CA GLY A 121 -12.53 5.76 -11.16
C GLY A 121 -12.08 6.97 -10.36
N ALA A 122 -12.56 8.18 -10.70
CA ALA A 122 -12.28 9.40 -9.94
C ALA A 122 -12.74 9.29 -8.48
N ARG A 123 -13.98 8.82 -8.24
CA ARG A 123 -14.52 8.63 -6.89
C ARG A 123 -13.74 7.60 -6.07
N VAL A 124 -13.30 6.51 -6.69
CA VAL A 124 -12.44 5.51 -6.02
C VAL A 124 -11.13 6.16 -5.56
N LEU A 125 -10.51 6.99 -6.42
CA LEU A 125 -9.29 7.72 -6.06
C LEU A 125 -9.54 8.78 -4.97
N GLU A 126 -10.69 9.46 -4.98
CA GLU A 126 -11.10 10.38 -3.90
C GLU A 126 -11.14 9.65 -2.55
N VAL A 127 -11.82 8.50 -2.48
CA VAL A 127 -11.89 7.69 -1.24
C VAL A 127 -10.52 7.22 -0.78
N CYS A 128 -9.61 6.90 -1.69
CA CYS A 128 -8.22 6.56 -1.35
C CYS A 128 -7.48 7.76 -0.74
N ALA A 129 -7.63 8.93 -1.36
CA ALA A 129 -6.98 10.16 -0.93
C ALA A 129 -7.49 10.63 0.45
N GLU A 130 -8.79 10.49 0.73
CA GLU A 130 -9.39 10.78 2.04
C GLU A 130 -8.80 9.92 3.17
N GLN A 131 -8.36 8.70 2.84
CA GLN A 131 -7.68 7.80 3.78
C GLN A 131 -6.16 7.99 3.81
N GLY A 132 -5.61 8.92 3.03
CA GLY A 132 -4.19 9.26 2.97
C GLY A 132 -3.37 8.42 2.00
N TYR A 133 -4.00 7.52 1.22
CA TYR A 133 -3.34 6.77 0.15
C TYR A 133 -3.19 7.62 -1.12
N ARG A 134 -2.09 7.41 -1.84
CA ARG A 134 -1.71 8.16 -3.04
C ARG A 134 -1.23 7.27 -4.17
#